data_AF-A0A179D687-F1
#
_entry.id   AF-A0A179D687-F1
#
_cell.length_a   1.000
_cell.length_b   1.000
_cell.length_c   1.000
_cell.angle_alpha   90.00
_cell.angle_beta   90.00
_cell.angle_gamma   90.00
#
_symmetry.space_group_name_H-M   'P 1'
#
loop_
_entity.id
_entity.type
_entity.pdbx_description
1 polymer ?
#
loop_
_entity_poly.entity_id
_entity_poly.type
_entity_poly.pdbx_seq_one_letter_code
_entity_poly.pdbx_strand_id
1 'polypeptide(L)'
;MNERLRFFFHERLAAYLFPGRERDFRALVLKHLSAYLRREGDFFHFAPEHLATLNKTFSELRSSFSRELGEAPLPFNLLPEKANVSWLRPGKLYVSPSMKEALERASKKLGFLLTIKPWQNLLEVILPTTADPEVLFRTRDLLWVGQKGPCFYCGLPWHRNADCPGLKEMVSGKALKAYLYQTLKDLGQSLTQRLLKGELFAKELQGLYARYFYLQPAFLRILYYKVPEWSHFSQVSLGKEIPTKGGHLLIALENLHTGNLKESEKRFLAAGDPSDYRVGLGLCHLAILQEDYERALYYFEEVKTENLPPLVQTSILLLKARIYEMQKDFVSAERFYAEALKKDHSAVPATYHKLLVSFYLGGTERDLFRLSPLLGHPVIFTLAFLEPAFLLFGKELEKELLSRIEKKQAEALTTLRKAEDGLHRLKQLLSEEELSALEDQLSNFREKIYKGCFFELEKAALEAMELSLEIQGYTYRKIREIRERISEFFSRYHALKRYWSSYPYKYGESVFNQRLREVGNRLLRLEQRLGKDPIKEFRSLLKEAANIHSLIETLEQEKKRLEAKRLFRKQLSTFLKVFVVGEILLFLLYFSVPSFLAVTAPELLPYLPLSFSSFLGASFLLFILALFWALFRR
;
A
#
# COMPACT_ATOMS: atom_id res chain seq x y z
N MET A 1 38.29 -13.69 -47.54
CA MET A 1 38.78 -12.73 -46.52
C MET A 1 38.69 -13.45 -45.20
N ASN A 2 39.85 -13.67 -44.56
CA ASN A 2 39.94 -14.51 -43.36
C ASN A 2 40.39 -13.64 -42.19
N GLU A 3 39.77 -13.84 -41.03
CA GLU A 3 40.08 -13.14 -39.80
C GLU A 3 40.48 -14.15 -38.72
N ARG A 4 41.48 -13.80 -37.92
CA ARG A 4 41.86 -14.60 -36.75
C ARG A 4 41.04 -14.15 -35.55
N LEU A 5 40.23 -15.06 -35.03
CA LEU A 5 39.38 -14.83 -33.86
C LEU A 5 39.98 -15.48 -32.63
N ARG A 6 40.17 -14.70 -31.56
CA ARG A 6 40.51 -15.18 -30.22
C ARG A 6 39.27 -15.70 -29.51
N PHE A 7 39.43 -16.81 -28.79
CA PHE A 7 38.42 -17.29 -27.84
C PHE A 7 38.52 -16.54 -26.52
N PHE A 8 37.43 -15.91 -26.09
CA PHE A 8 37.35 -15.24 -24.78
C PHE A 8 36.30 -15.91 -23.91
N PHE A 9 36.69 -16.33 -22.72
CA PHE A 9 35.84 -17.08 -21.80
C PHE A 9 35.43 -16.21 -20.62
N HIS A 10 34.12 -16.15 -20.34
CA HIS A 10 33.57 -15.38 -19.23
C HIS A 10 33.57 -16.20 -17.95
N GLU A 11 34.71 -16.28 -17.26
CA GLU A 11 34.92 -17.14 -16.09
C GLU A 11 33.82 -16.98 -15.02
N ARG A 12 33.39 -15.75 -14.72
CA ARG A 12 32.34 -15.49 -13.71
C ARG A 12 30.98 -16.03 -14.14
N LEU A 13 30.58 -15.79 -15.39
CA LEU A 13 29.31 -16.30 -15.90
C LEU A 13 29.36 -17.82 -16.00
N ALA A 14 30.48 -18.39 -16.46
CA ALA A 14 30.68 -19.83 -16.52
C ALA A 14 30.58 -20.48 -15.14
N ALA A 15 31.18 -19.91 -14.10
CA ALA A 15 31.09 -20.42 -12.73
C ALA A 15 29.66 -20.40 -12.18
N TYR A 16 28.85 -19.42 -12.60
CA TYR A 16 27.44 -19.36 -12.22
C TYR A 16 26.59 -20.39 -12.99
N LEU A 17 26.81 -20.55 -14.30
CA LEU A 17 26.04 -21.48 -15.14
C LEU A 17 26.45 -22.95 -14.94
N PHE A 18 27.73 -23.20 -14.64
CA PHE A 18 28.34 -24.53 -14.55
C PHE A 18 29.20 -24.66 -13.29
N PRO A 19 28.61 -24.54 -12.08
CA PRO A 19 29.38 -24.51 -10.84
C PRO A 19 30.23 -25.78 -10.67
N GLY A 20 31.55 -25.62 -10.61
CA GLY A 20 32.53 -26.70 -10.48
C GLY A 20 32.79 -27.52 -11.77
N ARG A 21 32.17 -27.14 -12.89
CA ARG A 21 32.28 -27.81 -14.21
C ARG A 21 32.76 -26.86 -15.32
N GLU A 22 33.29 -25.69 -14.95
CA GLU A 22 33.63 -24.61 -15.88
C GLU A 22 34.73 -25.05 -16.87
N ARG A 23 35.74 -25.77 -16.36
CA ARG A 23 36.87 -26.26 -17.15
C ARG A 23 36.44 -27.33 -18.16
N ASP A 24 35.55 -28.23 -17.76
CA ASP A 24 35.01 -29.28 -18.62
C ASP A 24 34.19 -28.68 -19.76
N PHE A 25 33.32 -27.72 -19.42
CA PHE A 25 32.56 -26.97 -20.42
C PHE A 25 33.49 -26.25 -21.41
N ARG A 26 34.51 -25.55 -20.91
CA ARG A 26 35.51 -24.85 -21.75
C ARG A 26 36.23 -25.83 -22.69
N ALA A 27 36.67 -26.98 -22.19
CA ALA A 27 37.35 -28.00 -22.99
C ALA A 27 36.43 -28.56 -24.09
N LEU A 28 35.16 -28.82 -23.75
CA LEU A 28 34.18 -29.30 -24.72
C LEU A 28 33.91 -28.26 -25.82
N VAL A 29 33.70 -27.00 -25.47
CA VAL A 29 33.50 -25.92 -26.44
C VAL A 29 34.68 -25.81 -27.40
N LEU A 30 35.91 -25.83 -26.89
CA LEU A 30 37.11 -25.79 -27.72
C LEU A 30 37.24 -27.00 -28.64
N LYS A 31 36.80 -28.19 -28.20
CA LYS A 31 36.73 -29.40 -29.03
C LYS A 31 35.71 -29.24 -30.16
N HIS A 32 34.50 -28.77 -29.85
CA HIS A 32 33.46 -28.53 -30.86
C HIS A 32 33.86 -27.48 -31.89
N LEU A 33 34.47 -26.37 -31.45
CA LEU A 33 34.94 -25.32 -32.36
C LEU A 33 36.08 -25.81 -33.26
N SER A 34 37.04 -26.55 -32.71
CA SER A 34 38.19 -27.10 -33.47
C SER A 34 37.78 -28.12 -34.54
N ALA A 35 36.61 -28.75 -34.42
CA ALA A 35 36.10 -29.68 -35.43
C ALA A 35 35.73 -28.98 -36.75
N TYR A 36 35.46 -27.68 -36.69
CA TYR A 36 34.94 -26.90 -37.82
C TYR A 36 35.77 -25.66 -38.18
N LEU A 37 36.53 -25.13 -37.22
CA LEU A 37 37.44 -24.00 -37.42
C LEU A 37 38.87 -24.46 -37.18
N ARG A 38 39.78 -24.11 -38.09
CA ARG A 38 41.21 -24.36 -37.90
C ARG A 38 41.70 -23.58 -36.68
N ARG A 39 42.13 -24.31 -35.64
CA ARG A 39 42.65 -23.76 -34.39
C ARG A 39 44.17 -23.62 -34.45
N GLU A 40 44.68 -22.53 -33.90
CA GLU A 40 46.10 -22.23 -33.73
C GLU A 40 46.30 -21.58 -32.36
N GLY A 41 46.67 -22.36 -31.34
CA GLY A 41 46.70 -21.89 -29.95
C GLY A 41 45.29 -21.52 -29.44
N ASP A 42 45.10 -20.28 -29.01
CA ASP A 42 43.80 -19.73 -28.58
C ASP A 42 43.04 -18.99 -29.70
N PHE A 43 43.52 -19.11 -30.94
CA PHE A 43 42.96 -18.46 -32.11
C PHE A 43 42.28 -19.46 -33.05
N PHE A 44 41.25 -18.98 -33.74
CA PHE A 44 40.50 -19.70 -34.76
C PHE A 44 40.50 -18.90 -36.05
N HIS A 45 40.78 -19.56 -37.18
CA HIS A 45 40.69 -18.95 -38.50
C HIS A 45 39.23 -18.93 -38.97
N PHE A 46 38.67 -17.73 -39.11
CA PHE A 46 37.27 -17.52 -39.49
C PHE A 46 37.14 -16.95 -40.89
N ALA A 47 36.18 -17.50 -41.65
CA ALA A 47 35.71 -16.96 -42.92
C ALA A 47 34.17 -16.92 -42.89
N PRO A 48 33.51 -16.00 -43.61
CA PRO A 48 32.05 -15.89 -43.62
C PRO A 48 31.31 -17.16 -44.04
N GLU A 49 31.95 -18.04 -44.81
CA GLU A 49 31.41 -19.35 -45.20
C GLU A 49 31.17 -20.28 -44.00
N HIS A 50 31.89 -20.07 -42.89
CA HIS A 50 31.74 -20.85 -41.67
C HIS A 50 30.53 -20.43 -40.82
N LEU A 51 29.79 -19.38 -41.18
CA LEU A 51 28.65 -18.89 -40.39
C LEU A 51 27.55 -19.93 -40.19
N ALA A 52 27.24 -20.73 -41.22
CA ALA A 52 26.25 -21.80 -41.12
C ALA A 52 26.71 -22.90 -40.13
N THR A 53 27.97 -23.29 -40.24
CA THR A 53 28.57 -24.30 -39.35
C THR A 53 28.65 -23.80 -37.92
N LEU A 54 29.07 -22.54 -37.70
CA LEU A 54 29.10 -21.92 -36.38
C LEU A 54 27.71 -21.86 -35.73
N ASN A 55 26.68 -21.47 -36.49
CA ASN A 55 25.31 -21.47 -35.98
C ASN A 55 24.88 -22.88 -35.55
N LYS A 56 25.20 -23.91 -36.36
CA LYS A 56 24.95 -25.31 -36.01
C LYS A 56 25.71 -25.73 -34.75
N THR A 57 27.00 -25.42 -34.63
CA THR A 57 27.81 -25.73 -33.44
C THR A 57 27.26 -25.06 -32.19
N PHE A 58 26.89 -23.77 -32.26
CA PHE A 58 26.26 -23.09 -31.12
C PHE A 58 24.92 -23.71 -30.77
N SER A 59 24.16 -24.21 -31.76
CA SER A 59 22.88 -24.86 -31.52
C SER A 59 23.05 -26.20 -30.84
N GLU A 60 24.03 -27.00 -31.26
CA GLU A 60 24.41 -28.25 -30.62
C GLU A 60 24.81 -28.02 -29.16
N LEU A 61 25.74 -27.09 -28.91
CA LEU A 61 26.16 -26.72 -27.56
C LEU A 61 24.97 -26.29 -26.69
N ARG A 62 24.09 -25.42 -27.22
CA ARG A 62 22.92 -24.95 -26.47
C ARG A 62 21.94 -26.09 -26.18
N SER A 63 21.77 -27.04 -27.10
CA SER A 63 20.91 -28.21 -26.89
C SER A 63 21.48 -29.16 -25.84
N SER A 64 22.79 -29.43 -25.88
CA SER A 64 23.48 -30.33 -24.95
C SER A 64 23.48 -29.81 -23.51
N PHE A 65 23.46 -28.49 -23.33
CA PHE A 65 23.45 -27.82 -22.02
C PHE A 65 22.17 -27.03 -21.77
N SER A 66 21.06 -27.43 -22.40
CA SER A 66 19.78 -26.72 -22.30
C SER A 66 19.30 -26.55 -20.86
N ARG A 67 19.55 -27.55 -20.00
CA ARG A 67 19.21 -27.51 -18.58
C ARG A 67 20.03 -26.48 -17.80
N GLU A 68 21.34 -26.42 -18.04
CA GLU A 68 22.24 -25.50 -17.34
C GLU A 68 22.21 -24.08 -17.91
N LEU A 69 21.91 -23.92 -19.20
CA LEU A 69 21.90 -22.61 -19.84
C LEU A 69 20.54 -21.92 -19.74
N GLY A 70 19.42 -22.66 -19.82
CA GLY A 70 18.10 -22.05 -19.94
C GLY A 70 18.06 -20.92 -20.99
N GLU A 71 17.73 -19.72 -20.55
CA GLU A 71 17.72 -18.51 -21.40
C GLU A 71 19.08 -17.78 -21.47
N ALA A 72 20.05 -18.16 -20.65
CA ALA A 72 21.37 -17.53 -20.62
C ALA A 72 22.16 -17.74 -21.92
N PRO A 73 22.98 -16.76 -22.32
CA PRO A 73 23.92 -16.93 -23.42
C PRO A 73 25.05 -17.90 -23.05
N LEU A 74 25.69 -18.46 -24.08
CA LEU A 74 26.92 -19.23 -23.91
C LEU A 74 28.01 -18.33 -23.25
N PRO A 75 28.74 -18.79 -22.23
CA PRO A 75 29.67 -17.96 -21.46
C PRO A 75 31.02 -17.75 -22.17
N PHE A 76 31.01 -17.52 -23.48
CA PHE A 76 32.22 -17.20 -24.25
C PHE A 76 31.91 -16.29 -25.45
N ASN A 77 32.95 -15.71 -26.03
CA ASN A 77 32.91 -14.98 -27.28
C ASN A 77 34.01 -15.44 -28.22
N LEU A 78 33.78 -15.17 -29.51
CA LEU A 78 34.82 -15.13 -30.53
C LEU A 78 34.98 -13.67 -30.97
N LEU A 79 36.19 -13.15 -30.97
CA LEU A 79 36.49 -11.74 -31.26
C LEU A 79 37.82 -11.61 -31.99
N PRO A 80 38.08 -10.53 -32.74
CA PRO A 80 39.34 -10.38 -33.46
C PRO A 80 40.56 -10.40 -32.54
N GLU A 81 41.69 -10.94 -33.02
CA GLU A 81 42.96 -11.02 -32.27
C GLU A 81 43.39 -9.68 -31.66
N LYS A 82 43.23 -8.59 -32.43
CA LYS A 82 43.63 -7.23 -32.02
C LYS A 82 42.53 -6.46 -31.26
N ALA A 83 41.41 -7.09 -30.93
CA ALA A 83 40.32 -6.41 -30.24
C ALA A 83 40.66 -6.15 -28.77
N ASN A 84 40.72 -4.87 -28.41
CA ASN A 84 40.86 -4.41 -27.03
C ASN A 84 39.51 -3.89 -26.52
N VAL A 85 38.62 -4.81 -26.15
CA VAL A 85 37.27 -4.49 -25.67
C VAL A 85 37.06 -5.17 -24.32
N SER A 86 36.73 -4.39 -23.30
CA SER A 86 36.49 -4.86 -21.92
C SER A 86 35.02 -5.19 -21.63
N TRP A 87 34.12 -4.85 -22.56
CA TRP A 87 32.67 -4.90 -22.40
C TRP A 87 32.03 -5.63 -23.59
N LEU A 88 31.88 -6.95 -23.46
CA LEU A 88 31.38 -7.84 -24.52
C LEU A 88 30.17 -8.62 -24.04
N ARG A 89 29.13 -8.69 -24.87
CA ARG A 89 27.95 -9.51 -24.57
C ARG A 89 28.30 -10.98 -24.74
N PRO A 90 28.08 -11.84 -23.73
CA PRO A 90 28.40 -13.26 -23.84
C PRO A 90 27.61 -13.94 -24.97
N GLY A 91 28.19 -14.98 -25.57
CA GLY A 91 27.54 -15.80 -26.58
C GLY A 91 27.47 -15.17 -27.97
N LYS A 92 28.10 -14.01 -28.19
CA LYS A 92 28.13 -13.30 -29.47
C LYS A 92 29.42 -13.52 -30.25
N LEU A 93 29.34 -13.40 -31.56
CA LEU A 93 30.48 -13.33 -32.47
C LEU A 93 30.80 -11.87 -32.78
N TYR A 94 32.05 -11.47 -32.60
CA TYR A 94 32.56 -10.16 -32.96
C TYR A 94 33.59 -10.29 -34.07
N VAL A 95 33.54 -9.35 -35.02
CA VAL A 95 34.42 -9.29 -36.20
C VAL A 95 34.83 -7.85 -36.46
N SER A 96 35.92 -7.63 -37.19
CA SER A 96 36.34 -6.26 -37.53
C SER A 96 35.38 -5.60 -38.52
N PRO A 97 35.29 -4.26 -38.52
CA PRO A 97 34.45 -3.51 -39.47
C PRO A 97 34.74 -3.83 -40.94
N SER A 98 35.98 -4.22 -41.26
CA SER A 98 36.40 -4.62 -42.61
C SER A 98 35.66 -5.83 -43.16
N MET A 99 35.07 -6.68 -42.29
CA MET A 99 34.34 -7.88 -42.68
C MET A 99 32.89 -7.60 -43.11
N LYS A 100 32.37 -6.36 -42.97
CA LYS A 100 30.96 -6.03 -43.17
C LYS A 100 30.41 -6.51 -44.52
N GLU A 101 31.04 -6.10 -45.62
CA GLU A 101 30.58 -6.43 -46.98
C GLU A 101 30.67 -7.93 -47.27
N ALA A 102 31.65 -8.62 -46.69
CA ALA A 102 31.82 -10.05 -46.86
C ALA A 102 30.70 -10.83 -46.12
N LEU A 103 30.33 -10.37 -44.93
CA LEU A 103 29.23 -10.93 -44.13
C LEU A 103 27.86 -10.66 -44.77
N GLU A 104 27.63 -9.45 -45.31
CA GLU A 104 26.40 -9.11 -46.02
C GLU A 104 26.22 -9.89 -47.33
N ARG A 105 27.33 -10.24 -48.01
CA ARG A 105 27.28 -11.15 -49.16
C ARG A 105 27.03 -12.59 -48.75
N ALA A 106 27.65 -13.04 -47.67
CA ALA A 106 27.44 -14.39 -47.14
C ALA A 106 26.00 -14.56 -46.64
N SER A 107 25.42 -13.57 -45.96
CA SER A 107 24.07 -13.64 -45.40
C SER A 107 22.99 -13.93 -46.45
N LYS A 108 23.13 -13.41 -47.67
CA LYS A 108 22.22 -13.69 -48.80
C LYS A 108 22.21 -15.17 -49.22
N LYS A 109 23.27 -15.91 -48.92
CA LYS A 109 23.40 -17.34 -49.22
C LYS A 109 23.05 -18.24 -48.04
N LEU A 110 22.89 -17.66 -46.84
CA LEU A 110 22.51 -18.39 -45.65
C LEU A 110 21.00 -18.64 -45.67
N GLY A 111 20.56 -19.85 -45.30
CA GLY A 111 19.15 -20.18 -45.14
C GLY A 111 18.49 -19.58 -43.89
N PHE A 112 19.09 -18.54 -43.29
CA PHE A 112 18.61 -17.89 -42.09
C PHE A 112 19.01 -16.41 -42.03
N LEU A 113 18.27 -15.64 -41.22
CA LEU A 113 18.50 -14.21 -41.07
C LEU A 113 19.69 -13.93 -40.15
N LEU A 114 20.65 -13.15 -40.64
CA LEU A 114 21.81 -12.67 -39.92
C LEU A 114 21.60 -11.19 -39.55
N THR A 115 21.80 -10.82 -38.29
CA THR A 115 21.79 -9.41 -37.87
C THR A 115 23.21 -8.94 -37.56
N ILE A 116 23.64 -7.84 -38.16
CA ILE A 116 24.95 -7.23 -37.93
C ILE A 116 24.73 -5.85 -37.32
N LYS A 117 25.29 -5.60 -36.13
CA LYS A 117 25.17 -4.32 -35.43
C LYS A 117 26.54 -3.75 -35.11
N PRO A 118 26.73 -2.42 -35.15
CA PRO A 118 27.94 -1.82 -34.63
C PRO A 118 28.02 -2.03 -33.11
N TRP A 119 29.18 -2.42 -32.61
CA TRP A 119 29.47 -2.56 -31.19
C TRP A 119 30.85 -1.97 -30.90
N GLN A 120 30.87 -0.77 -30.34
CA GLN A 120 32.09 0.02 -30.16
C GLN A 120 32.88 0.12 -31.49
N ASN A 121 34.10 -0.40 -31.55
CA ASN A 121 34.95 -0.45 -32.74
C ASN A 121 34.84 -1.78 -33.53
N LEU A 122 33.89 -2.65 -33.18
CA LEU A 122 33.66 -3.96 -33.79
C LEU A 122 32.26 -4.05 -34.42
N LEU A 123 32.02 -5.15 -35.13
CA LEU A 123 30.70 -5.57 -35.55
C LEU A 123 30.26 -6.77 -34.71
N GLU A 124 29.11 -6.65 -34.04
CA GLU A 124 28.43 -7.76 -33.38
C GLU A 124 27.59 -8.51 -34.43
N VAL A 125 27.89 -9.79 -34.61
CA VAL A 125 27.20 -10.71 -35.50
C VAL A 125 26.26 -11.58 -34.67
N ILE A 126 24.97 -11.38 -34.85
CA ILE A 126 23.92 -12.10 -34.13
C ILE A 126 23.37 -13.19 -35.06
N LEU A 127 23.69 -14.43 -34.72
CA LEU A 127 23.14 -15.65 -35.32
C LEU A 127 21.78 -15.98 -34.67
N PRO A 128 20.87 -16.70 -35.35
CA PRO A 128 19.59 -17.13 -34.79
C PRO A 128 19.73 -17.81 -33.42
N THR A 129 20.70 -18.72 -33.26
CA THR A 129 20.93 -19.42 -31.98
C THR A 129 21.43 -18.51 -30.86
N THR A 130 22.04 -17.38 -31.23
CA THR A 130 22.58 -16.37 -30.32
C THR A 130 21.67 -15.16 -30.20
N ALA A 131 20.46 -15.19 -30.76
CA ALA A 131 19.51 -14.10 -30.65
C ALA A 131 19.17 -13.81 -29.19
N ASP A 132 18.90 -12.55 -28.89
CA ASP A 132 18.50 -12.16 -27.54
C ASP A 132 17.12 -12.73 -27.22
N PRO A 133 16.89 -13.21 -25.98
CA PRO A 133 15.58 -13.66 -25.59
C PRO A 133 14.56 -12.49 -25.65
N GLU A 134 13.32 -12.82 -25.96
CA GLU A 134 12.21 -11.86 -25.97
C GLU A 134 11.76 -11.52 -24.54
N VAL A 135 12.59 -10.75 -23.86
CA VAL A 135 12.36 -10.25 -22.50
C VAL A 135 12.41 -8.72 -22.48
N LEU A 136 11.83 -8.11 -21.45
CA LEU A 136 11.83 -6.68 -21.17
C LEU A 136 13.25 -6.21 -20.81
N PHE A 137 13.99 -6.94 -19.97
CA PHE A 137 15.38 -6.60 -19.62
C PHE A 137 16.41 -7.44 -20.41
N ARG A 138 16.60 -7.07 -21.68
CA ARG A 138 17.40 -7.85 -22.65
C ARG A 138 18.90 -7.90 -22.38
N THR A 139 19.40 -7.04 -21.50
CA THR A 139 20.84 -6.84 -21.24
C THR A 139 21.27 -7.34 -19.87
N ARG A 140 20.48 -8.22 -19.25
CA ARG A 140 20.84 -8.84 -17.95
C ARG A 140 22.16 -9.61 -18.02
N ASP A 141 22.53 -10.12 -19.19
CA ASP A 141 23.82 -10.76 -19.48
C ASP A 141 25.01 -9.82 -19.21
N LEU A 142 24.90 -8.53 -19.52
CA LEU A 142 25.95 -7.54 -19.31
C LEU A 142 26.25 -7.28 -17.82
N LEU A 143 25.32 -7.62 -16.92
CA LEU A 143 25.54 -7.51 -15.47
C LEU A 143 26.54 -8.55 -14.93
N TRP A 144 26.90 -9.54 -15.75
CA TRP A 144 27.91 -10.55 -15.44
C TRP A 144 29.30 -10.24 -16.02
N VAL A 145 29.40 -9.22 -16.87
CA VAL A 145 30.59 -8.92 -17.64
C VAL A 145 31.39 -7.80 -16.98
N GLY A 146 32.69 -8.02 -16.80
CA GLY A 146 33.60 -7.02 -16.25
C GLY A 146 34.91 -7.66 -15.82
N GLN A 147 35.96 -6.84 -15.70
CA GLN A 147 37.30 -7.30 -15.30
C GLN A 147 37.50 -7.26 -13.78
N LYS A 148 36.53 -6.73 -13.01
CA LYS A 148 36.60 -6.63 -11.55
C LYS A 148 35.75 -7.73 -10.91
N GLY A 149 36.03 -8.02 -9.64
CA GLY A 149 35.13 -8.84 -8.80
C GLY A 149 33.76 -8.17 -8.62
N PRO A 150 32.73 -8.89 -8.14
CA PRO A 150 31.46 -8.25 -7.80
C PRO A 150 31.68 -7.13 -6.78
N CYS A 151 31.02 -6.00 -6.93
CA CYS A 151 31.03 -4.96 -5.90
C CYS A 151 30.22 -5.43 -4.67
N PHE A 152 30.73 -5.19 -3.45
CA PHE A 152 30.01 -5.51 -2.21
C PHE A 152 28.63 -4.84 -2.17
N TYR A 153 28.57 -3.55 -2.53
CA TYR A 153 27.38 -2.71 -2.39
C TYR A 153 26.32 -2.91 -3.46
N CYS A 154 26.71 -3.30 -4.68
CA CYS A 154 25.77 -3.43 -5.80
C CYS A 154 25.90 -4.73 -6.59
N GLY A 155 26.81 -5.64 -6.25
CA GLY A 155 27.00 -6.94 -6.92
C GLY A 155 27.53 -6.90 -8.36
N LEU A 156 27.70 -5.72 -8.96
CA LEU A 156 28.13 -5.58 -10.35
C LEU A 156 29.67 -5.67 -10.49
N PRO A 157 30.21 -6.32 -11.54
CA PRO A 157 31.65 -6.50 -11.77
C PRO A 157 32.37 -5.31 -12.44
N TRP A 158 31.78 -4.12 -12.41
CA TRP A 158 32.22 -3.01 -13.28
C TRP A 158 33.19 -2.06 -12.59
N HIS A 159 33.27 -2.11 -11.26
CA HIS A 159 34.02 -1.18 -10.43
C HIS A 159 34.45 -1.86 -9.12
N ARG A 160 35.42 -1.27 -8.42
CA ARG A 160 35.81 -1.67 -7.05
C ARG A 160 34.82 -1.13 -6.02
N ASN A 161 34.85 -1.66 -4.80
CA ASN A 161 33.92 -1.24 -3.74
C ASN A 161 33.95 0.28 -3.50
N ALA A 162 35.15 0.86 -3.43
CA ALA A 162 35.35 2.30 -3.23
C ALA A 162 34.83 3.18 -4.38
N ASP A 163 34.74 2.64 -5.59
CA ASP A 163 34.33 3.37 -6.80
C ASP A 163 32.85 3.18 -7.14
N CYS A 164 32.07 2.56 -6.24
CA CYS A 164 30.67 2.26 -6.49
C CYS A 164 29.83 3.53 -6.68
N PRO A 165 29.14 3.71 -7.84
CA PRO A 165 28.30 4.89 -8.06
C PRO A 165 27.17 5.03 -7.04
N GLY A 166 26.72 3.91 -6.46
CA GLY A 166 25.74 3.90 -5.39
C GLY A 166 26.19 4.66 -4.14
N LEU A 167 27.51 4.77 -3.87
CA LEU A 167 28.03 5.51 -2.72
C LEU A 167 27.85 7.03 -2.80
N LYS A 168 27.59 7.57 -4.01
CA LYS A 168 27.29 8.99 -4.19
C LYS A 168 25.91 9.39 -3.62
N GLU A 169 25.10 8.40 -3.25
CA GLU A 169 23.78 8.62 -2.69
C GLU A 169 23.85 8.87 -1.18
N MET A 170 23.60 10.12 -0.78
CA MET A 170 23.59 10.52 0.64
C MET A 170 22.30 10.16 1.38
N VAL A 171 21.23 9.85 0.65
CA VAL A 171 19.90 9.55 1.20
C VAL A 171 19.55 8.13 0.81
N SER A 172 19.61 7.23 1.79
CA SER A 172 19.41 5.80 1.61
C SER A 172 18.13 5.44 0.83
N GLY A 173 18.31 4.77 -0.32
CA GLY A 173 17.22 4.19 -1.12
C GLY A 173 16.44 5.19 -1.97
N LYS A 174 16.88 6.44 -2.09
CA LYS A 174 16.30 7.47 -2.96
C LYS A 174 16.34 7.06 -4.43
N ALA A 175 17.45 6.53 -4.95
CA ALA A 175 17.52 6.16 -6.36
C ALA A 175 16.71 4.90 -6.67
N LEU A 176 16.71 3.91 -5.76
CA LEU A 176 15.84 2.73 -5.88
C LEU A 176 14.36 3.14 -5.85
N LYS A 177 13.98 4.08 -4.98
CA LYS A 177 12.61 4.62 -4.92
C LYS A 177 12.18 5.19 -6.28
N ALA A 178 13.06 5.87 -7.00
CA ALA A 178 12.74 6.38 -8.34
C ALA A 178 12.40 5.26 -9.35
N TYR A 179 12.99 4.08 -9.21
CA TYR A 179 12.64 2.91 -10.05
C TYR A 179 11.32 2.27 -9.63
N LEU A 180 10.92 2.35 -8.35
CA LEU A 180 9.61 1.86 -7.91
C LEU A 180 8.47 2.56 -8.66
N TYR A 181 8.67 3.82 -9.09
CA TYR A 181 7.71 4.62 -9.86
C TYR A 181 7.82 4.45 -11.39
N GLN A 182 8.49 3.39 -11.88
CA GLN A 182 8.59 3.10 -13.31
C GLN A 182 7.88 1.80 -13.67
N THR A 183 7.31 1.73 -14.87
CA THR A 183 6.82 0.46 -15.42
C THR A 183 8.00 -0.46 -15.75
N LEU A 184 7.80 -1.79 -15.70
CA LEU A 184 8.86 -2.74 -16.07
C LEU A 184 9.36 -2.54 -17.50
N LYS A 185 8.46 -2.13 -18.40
CA LYS A 185 8.79 -1.85 -19.80
C LYS A 185 9.71 -0.64 -19.91
N ASP A 186 9.36 0.48 -19.27
CA ASP A 186 10.15 1.71 -19.35
C ASP A 186 11.51 1.52 -18.65
N LEU A 187 11.51 0.87 -17.49
CA LEU A 187 12.73 0.54 -16.77
C LEU A 187 13.64 -0.37 -17.60
N GLY A 188 13.11 -1.46 -18.15
CA GLY A 188 13.86 -2.40 -18.99
C GLY A 188 14.43 -1.74 -20.24
N GLN A 189 13.65 -0.87 -20.91
CA GLN A 189 14.10 -0.12 -22.08
C GLN A 189 15.19 0.90 -21.74
N SER A 190 15.01 1.68 -20.67
CA SER A 190 15.98 2.68 -20.21
C SER A 190 17.31 2.04 -19.86
N LEU A 191 17.30 0.96 -19.05
CA LEU A 191 18.50 0.21 -18.69
C LEU A 191 19.18 -0.39 -19.93
N THR A 192 18.41 -1.04 -20.79
CA THR A 192 18.95 -1.65 -22.02
C THR A 192 19.60 -0.64 -22.93
N GLN A 193 18.98 0.53 -23.14
CA GLN A 193 19.52 1.57 -24.00
C GLN A 193 20.87 2.08 -23.47
N ARG A 194 20.99 2.34 -22.16
CA ARG A 194 22.23 2.85 -21.55
C ARG A 194 23.34 1.81 -21.55
N LEU A 195 23.02 0.56 -21.24
CA LEU A 195 24.01 -0.54 -21.19
C LEU A 195 24.55 -0.90 -22.59
N LEU A 196 23.70 -0.88 -23.63
CA LEU A 196 24.16 -1.12 -25.01
C LEU A 196 25.05 0.00 -25.54
N LYS A 197 24.85 1.24 -25.07
CA LYS A 197 25.72 2.38 -25.40
C LYS A 197 27.04 2.39 -24.61
N GLY A 198 27.19 1.51 -23.62
CA GLY A 198 28.36 1.50 -22.73
C GLY A 198 28.40 2.67 -21.74
N GLU A 199 27.28 3.37 -21.52
CA GLU A 199 27.18 4.51 -20.60
C GLU A 199 27.01 4.02 -19.15
N LEU A 200 28.01 3.29 -18.62
CA LEU A 200 27.89 2.60 -17.33
C LEU A 200 27.65 3.56 -16.16
N PHE A 201 28.12 4.80 -16.23
CA PHE A 201 27.96 5.79 -15.14
C PHE A 201 26.82 6.78 -15.37
N ALA A 202 25.88 6.47 -16.28
CA ALA A 202 24.70 7.28 -16.52
C ALA A 202 23.83 7.40 -15.26
N LYS A 203 23.22 8.58 -15.07
CA LYS A 203 22.34 8.86 -13.91
C LYS A 203 21.15 7.90 -13.85
N GLU A 204 20.67 7.47 -15.01
CA GLU A 204 19.58 6.51 -15.18
C GLU A 204 19.93 5.12 -14.69
N LEU A 205 21.20 4.79 -14.43
CA LEU A 205 21.63 3.54 -13.82
C LEU A 205 21.78 3.63 -12.30
N GLN A 206 21.58 4.81 -11.70
CA GLN A 206 21.81 5.02 -10.27
C GLN A 206 20.98 4.07 -9.39
N GLY A 207 19.72 3.82 -9.76
CA GLY A 207 18.86 2.88 -9.01
C GLY A 207 19.38 1.44 -9.07
N LEU A 208 20.06 1.05 -10.15
CA LEU A 208 20.69 -0.27 -10.28
C LEU A 208 21.90 -0.39 -9.34
N TYR A 209 22.70 0.67 -9.22
CA TYR A 209 23.84 0.73 -8.29
C TYR A 209 23.42 0.86 -6.82
N ALA A 210 22.29 1.50 -6.54
CA ALA A 210 21.77 1.71 -5.19
C ALA A 210 20.74 0.66 -4.75
N ARG A 211 20.56 -0.42 -5.53
CA ARG A 211 19.50 -1.39 -5.28
C ARG A 211 19.62 -2.10 -3.92
N TYR A 212 20.84 -2.37 -3.45
CA TYR A 212 21.08 -2.86 -2.10
C TYR A 212 21.40 -1.69 -1.14
N PHE A 213 20.49 -0.71 -1.07
CA PHE A 213 20.67 0.50 -0.25
C PHE A 213 21.02 0.21 1.21
N TYR A 214 20.52 -0.90 1.77
CA TYR A 214 20.77 -1.34 3.14
C TYR A 214 22.20 -1.82 3.39
N LEU A 215 23.00 -2.04 2.33
CA LEU A 215 24.42 -2.34 2.43
C LEU A 215 25.28 -1.08 2.32
N GLN A 216 24.71 0.10 2.05
CA GLN A 216 25.50 1.31 1.81
C GLN A 216 25.82 2.05 3.11
N PRO A 217 26.95 2.77 3.18
CA PRO A 217 27.25 3.64 4.32
C PRO A 217 26.14 4.66 4.65
N ALA A 218 25.36 5.09 3.66
CA ALA A 218 24.21 5.99 3.87
C ALA A 218 23.17 5.40 4.83
N PHE A 219 23.03 4.07 4.84
CA PHE A 219 22.11 3.36 5.72
C PHE A 219 22.53 3.45 7.20
N LEU A 220 23.82 3.65 7.49
CA LEU A 220 24.31 3.88 8.86
C LEU A 220 23.64 5.09 9.52
N ARG A 221 23.22 6.10 8.75
CA ARG A 221 22.47 7.24 9.29
C ARG A 221 21.14 6.81 9.91
N ILE A 222 20.46 5.82 9.32
CA ILE A 222 19.23 5.25 9.89
C ILE A 222 19.59 4.53 11.20
N LEU A 223 20.64 3.70 11.17
CA LEU A 223 21.07 2.93 12.34
C LEU A 223 21.51 3.83 13.52
N TYR A 224 22.16 4.97 13.25
CA TYR A 224 22.70 5.81 14.31
C TYR A 224 21.65 6.75 14.93
N TYR A 225 20.70 7.23 14.12
CA TYR A 225 19.82 8.34 14.51
C TYR A 225 18.34 7.99 14.57
N LYS A 226 17.91 6.84 14.02
CA LYS A 226 16.49 6.44 14.00
C LYS A 226 16.17 5.15 14.72
N VAL A 227 17.17 4.38 15.15
CA VAL A 227 16.95 3.16 15.93
C VAL A 227 16.11 3.35 17.21
N PRO A 228 16.16 4.49 17.94
CA PRO A 228 15.23 4.70 19.06
C PRO A 228 13.74 4.71 18.65
N GLU A 229 13.43 5.07 17.40
CA GLU A 229 12.08 5.08 16.85
C GLU A 229 11.77 3.81 16.04
N TRP A 230 12.79 3.24 15.39
CA TRP A 230 12.68 2.12 14.45
C TRP A 230 13.45 0.91 14.94
N SER A 231 12.73 -0.06 15.50
CA SER A 231 13.29 -1.32 16.00
C SER A 231 13.32 -2.42 14.94
N HIS A 232 12.58 -2.29 13.85
CA HIS A 232 12.41 -3.31 12.80
C HIS A 232 12.58 -2.76 11.38
N PHE A 233 12.94 -3.63 10.44
CA PHE A 233 13.11 -3.32 9.02
C PHE A 233 11.80 -2.86 8.34
N SER A 234 10.63 -3.34 8.78
CA SER A 234 9.33 -2.87 8.27
C SER A 234 9.09 -1.38 8.45
N GLN A 235 9.80 -0.73 9.39
CA GLN A 235 9.67 0.70 9.68
C GLN A 235 10.61 1.56 8.82
N VAL A 236 11.56 0.94 8.11
CA VAL A 236 12.52 1.64 7.26
C VAL A 236 11.82 2.23 6.04
N SER A 237 11.89 3.55 5.89
CA SER A 237 11.30 4.27 4.76
C SER A 237 12.37 4.67 3.72
N LEU A 238 12.15 4.31 2.46
CA LEU A 238 13.06 4.64 1.36
C LEU A 238 13.06 6.14 1.02
N GLY A 239 14.25 6.68 0.81
CA GLY A 239 14.45 8.06 0.35
C GLY A 239 14.06 9.12 1.37
N LYS A 240 13.88 8.75 2.64
CA LYS A 240 13.61 9.70 3.72
C LYS A 240 14.93 10.29 4.22
N GLU A 241 15.04 11.61 4.20
CA GLU A 241 16.17 12.31 4.81
C GLU A 241 16.13 12.15 6.32
N ILE A 242 17.25 11.74 6.91
CA ILE A 242 17.39 11.54 8.34
C ILE A 242 18.06 12.77 8.93
N PRO A 243 17.43 13.47 9.89
CA PRO A 243 18.06 14.59 10.56
C PRO A 243 19.28 14.09 11.33
N THR A 244 20.45 14.65 11.03
CA THR A 244 21.70 14.28 11.68
C THR A 244 22.05 15.28 12.79
N LYS A 245 22.62 14.77 13.87
CA LYS A 245 23.28 15.61 14.89
C LYS A 245 24.77 15.66 14.56
N GLY A 246 25.38 16.84 14.66
CA GLY A 246 26.81 17.02 14.46
C GLY A 246 27.67 16.15 15.39
N GLY A 247 28.98 16.15 15.17
CA GLY A 247 29.95 15.42 16.00
C GLY A 247 30.85 14.48 15.19
N HIS A 248 31.75 13.79 15.90
CA HIS A 248 32.77 12.95 15.27
C HIS A 248 32.20 11.84 14.38
N LEU A 249 31.11 11.18 14.79
CA LEU A 249 30.44 10.14 13.98
C LEU A 249 29.89 10.66 12.66
N LEU A 250 29.28 11.85 12.65
CA LEU A 250 28.74 12.42 11.41
C LEU A 250 29.86 12.79 10.44
N ILE A 251 30.89 13.48 10.95
CA ILE A 251 32.07 13.87 10.17
C ILE A 251 32.78 12.62 9.63
N ALA A 252 32.86 11.55 10.43
CA ALA A 252 33.40 10.27 9.99
C ALA A 252 32.57 9.70 8.81
N LEU A 253 31.25 9.63 8.95
CA LEU A 253 30.35 9.15 7.88
C LEU A 253 30.43 9.98 6.59
N GLU A 254 30.59 11.31 6.69
CA GLU A 254 30.75 12.19 5.53
C GLU A 254 32.10 11.97 4.84
N ASN A 255 33.18 11.82 5.61
CA ASN A 255 34.48 11.44 5.07
C ASN A 255 34.45 10.04 4.42
N LEU A 256 33.72 9.09 5.00
CA LEU A 256 33.51 7.77 4.43
C LEU A 256 32.81 7.83 3.07
N HIS A 257 31.76 8.66 2.93
CA HIS A 257 31.04 8.84 1.66
C HIS A 257 31.86 9.56 0.60
N THR A 258 32.66 10.55 1.00
CA THR A 258 33.51 11.30 0.07
C THR A 258 34.80 10.56 -0.31
N GLY A 259 35.04 9.39 0.28
CA GLY A 259 36.21 8.55 0.00
C GLY A 259 37.47 8.98 0.77
N ASN A 260 37.38 9.91 1.72
CA ASN A 260 38.48 10.29 2.59
C ASN A 260 38.64 9.27 3.74
N LEU A 261 39.06 8.05 3.39
CA LEU A 261 39.06 6.91 4.32
C LEU A 261 39.97 7.15 5.53
N LYS A 262 41.14 7.78 5.36
CA LYS A 262 42.08 8.03 6.47
C LYS A 262 41.49 8.96 7.53
N GLU A 263 40.87 10.06 7.10
CA GLU A 263 40.22 10.97 8.04
C GLU A 263 38.96 10.34 8.65
N SER A 264 38.22 9.55 7.86
CA SER A 264 37.09 8.78 8.37
C SER A 264 37.50 7.85 9.52
N GLU A 265 38.58 7.10 9.35
CA GLU A 265 39.12 6.19 10.37
C GLU A 265 39.47 6.94 11.66
N LYS A 266 40.25 8.02 11.52
CA LYS A 266 40.65 8.88 12.64
C LYS A 266 39.42 9.41 13.41
N ARG A 267 38.37 9.81 12.70
CA ARG A 267 37.15 10.36 13.30
C ARG A 267 36.30 9.30 13.98
N PHE A 268 36.23 8.08 13.44
CA PHE A 268 35.55 6.96 14.11
C PHE A 268 36.28 6.59 15.41
N LEU A 269 37.60 6.45 15.37
CA LEU A 269 38.40 6.13 16.56
C LEU A 269 38.34 7.24 17.62
N ALA A 270 38.22 8.51 17.21
CA ALA A 270 38.02 9.62 18.13
C ALA A 270 36.59 9.71 18.70
N ALA A 271 35.61 9.07 18.07
CA ALA A 271 34.22 9.11 18.51
C ALA A 271 33.92 8.17 19.69
N GLY A 272 34.74 7.14 19.90
CA GLY A 272 34.58 6.18 20.99
C GLY A 272 35.31 4.86 20.74
N ASP A 273 35.06 3.91 21.64
CA ASP A 273 35.56 2.54 21.57
C ASP A 273 34.93 1.77 20.38
N PRO A 274 35.69 1.01 19.59
CA PRO A 274 35.17 0.05 18.61
C PRO A 274 34.05 -0.88 19.11
N SER A 275 33.95 -1.12 20.42
CA SER A 275 32.86 -1.91 21.01
C SER A 275 31.48 -1.21 20.96
N ASP A 276 31.43 0.13 20.76
CA ASP A 276 30.20 0.84 20.39
C ASP A 276 29.83 0.47 18.94
N TYR A 277 28.64 -0.11 18.76
CA TYR A 277 28.17 -0.57 17.45
C TYR A 277 28.24 0.52 16.36
N ARG A 278 28.10 1.80 16.72
CA ARG A 278 28.19 2.89 15.73
C ARG A 278 29.61 3.01 15.20
N VAL A 279 30.60 3.03 16.09
CA VAL A 279 32.02 3.08 15.70
C VAL A 279 32.40 1.81 14.95
N GLY A 280 32.09 0.63 15.51
CA GLY A 280 32.37 -0.66 14.90
C GLY A 280 31.80 -0.79 13.49
N LEU A 281 30.51 -0.48 13.28
CA LEU A 281 29.91 -0.50 11.94
C LEU A 281 30.59 0.46 10.96
N GLY A 282 30.97 1.65 11.41
CA GLY A 282 31.69 2.62 10.58
C GLY A 282 33.05 2.09 10.13
N LEU A 283 33.80 1.48 11.04
CA LEU A 283 35.09 0.83 10.77
C LEU A 283 34.93 -0.42 9.88
N CYS A 284 33.86 -1.21 10.04
CA CYS A 284 33.54 -2.32 9.13
C CYS A 284 33.37 -1.83 7.69
N HIS A 285 32.58 -0.76 7.47
CA HIS A 285 32.40 -0.21 6.13
C HIS A 285 33.71 0.33 5.54
N LEU A 286 34.57 0.93 6.36
CA LEU A 286 35.89 1.37 5.93
C LEU A 286 36.75 0.19 5.43
N ALA A 287 36.78 -0.91 6.19
CA ALA A 287 37.49 -2.12 5.80
C ALA A 287 36.90 -2.75 4.51
N ILE A 288 35.56 -2.76 4.37
CA ILE A 288 34.89 -3.22 3.14
C ILE A 288 35.26 -2.37 1.91
N LEU A 289 35.36 -1.04 2.06
CA LEU A 289 35.81 -0.15 0.98
C LEU A 289 37.26 -0.41 0.55
N GLN A 290 38.08 -0.88 1.50
CA GLN A 290 39.47 -1.29 1.28
C GLN A 290 39.60 -2.73 0.76
N GLU A 291 38.48 -3.45 0.58
CA GLU A 291 38.44 -4.87 0.19
C GLU A 291 39.14 -5.80 1.23
N ASP A 292 39.27 -5.35 2.48
CA ASP A 292 39.81 -6.12 3.61
C ASP A 292 38.66 -6.73 4.44
N TYR A 293 38.16 -7.87 3.96
CA TYR A 293 37.01 -8.55 4.54
C TYR A 293 37.30 -9.18 5.92
N GLU A 294 38.53 -9.65 6.15
CA GLU A 294 38.93 -10.23 7.43
C GLU A 294 38.92 -9.16 8.54
N ARG A 295 39.46 -7.98 8.24
CA ARG A 295 39.41 -6.84 9.16
C ARG A 295 37.97 -6.36 9.40
N ALA A 296 37.12 -6.39 8.38
CA ALA A 296 35.71 -6.08 8.55
C ALA A 296 35.00 -7.08 9.49
N LEU A 297 35.27 -8.38 9.36
CA LEU A 297 34.74 -9.41 10.26
C LEU A 297 35.24 -9.22 11.70
N TYR A 298 36.54 -8.93 11.89
CA TYR A 298 37.11 -8.62 13.20
C TYR A 298 36.33 -7.50 13.91
N TYR A 299 36.07 -6.38 13.23
CA TYR A 299 35.29 -5.29 13.82
C TYR A 299 33.86 -5.68 14.18
N PHE A 300 33.23 -6.61 13.46
CA PHE A 300 31.90 -7.09 13.85
C PHE A 300 31.92 -7.99 15.10
N GLU A 301 33.00 -8.71 15.37
CA GLU A 301 33.13 -9.53 16.58
C GLU A 301 33.38 -8.68 17.84
N GLU A 302 34.03 -7.53 17.69
CA GLU A 302 34.25 -6.55 18.78
C GLU A 302 32.95 -5.83 19.21
N VAL A 303 31.95 -5.78 18.34
CA VAL A 303 30.68 -5.07 18.61
C VAL A 303 29.83 -5.87 19.60
N LYS A 304 29.47 -5.25 20.73
CA LYS A 304 28.58 -5.87 21.73
C LYS A 304 27.13 -5.93 21.22
N THR A 305 26.67 -7.11 20.83
CA THR A 305 25.35 -7.29 20.18
C THR A 305 24.18 -7.60 21.12
N GLU A 306 24.45 -8.07 22.34
CA GLU A 306 23.49 -8.69 23.26
C GLU A 306 22.28 -7.81 23.60
N ASN A 307 22.48 -6.49 23.69
CA ASN A 307 21.44 -5.52 24.06
C ASN A 307 21.03 -4.58 22.90
N LEU A 308 21.46 -4.89 21.67
CA LEU A 308 21.15 -4.04 20.52
C LEU A 308 19.71 -4.28 20.01
N PRO A 309 19.04 -3.25 19.49
CA PRO A 309 17.73 -3.42 18.87
C PRO A 309 17.75 -4.37 17.65
N PRO A 310 16.65 -5.06 17.35
CA PRO A 310 16.59 -6.06 16.28
C PRO A 310 17.09 -5.53 14.92
N LEU A 311 16.70 -4.32 14.52
CA LEU A 311 17.15 -3.69 13.29
C LEU A 311 18.69 -3.61 13.17
N VAL A 312 19.39 -3.30 14.27
CA VAL A 312 20.86 -3.21 14.28
C VAL A 312 21.47 -4.61 14.23
N GLN A 313 20.97 -5.56 15.03
CA GLN A 313 21.44 -6.95 15.00
C GLN A 313 21.28 -7.56 13.61
N THR A 314 20.11 -7.39 12.98
CA THR A 314 19.83 -7.86 11.63
C THR A 314 20.73 -7.19 10.60
N SER A 315 21.02 -5.89 10.73
CA SER A 315 21.92 -5.17 9.82
C SER A 315 23.36 -5.68 9.91
N ILE A 316 23.86 -5.97 11.12
CA ILE A 316 25.18 -6.60 11.33
C ILE A 316 25.21 -7.96 10.64
N LEU A 317 24.20 -8.80 10.87
CA LEU A 317 24.12 -10.15 10.28
C LEU A 317 24.02 -10.11 8.75
N LEU A 318 23.28 -9.15 8.18
CA LEU A 318 23.21 -8.90 6.74
C LEU A 318 24.59 -8.56 6.15
N LEU A 319 25.34 -7.68 6.81
CA LEU A 319 26.69 -7.32 6.35
C LEU A 319 27.65 -8.51 6.45
N LYS A 320 27.63 -9.27 7.55
CA LYS A 320 28.41 -10.52 7.69
C LYS A 320 28.06 -11.51 6.57
N ALA A 321 26.77 -11.78 6.36
CA ALA A 321 26.31 -12.69 5.31
C ALA A 321 26.81 -12.27 3.93
N ARG A 322 26.76 -10.96 3.63
CA ARG A 322 27.26 -10.41 2.37
C ARG A 322 28.77 -10.57 2.22
N ILE A 323 29.56 -10.44 3.30
CA ILE A 323 31.00 -10.69 3.26
C ILE A 323 31.28 -12.16 2.87
N TYR A 324 30.59 -13.11 3.50
CA TYR A 324 30.75 -14.53 3.15
C TYR A 324 30.31 -14.82 1.70
N GLU A 325 29.25 -14.16 1.21
CA GLU A 325 28.86 -14.23 -0.20
C GLU A 325 29.97 -13.72 -1.13
N MET A 326 30.63 -12.62 -0.78
CA MET A 326 31.79 -12.07 -1.51
C MET A 326 33.00 -13.03 -1.52
N GLN A 327 33.19 -13.79 -0.44
CA GLN A 327 34.20 -14.84 -0.32
C GLN A 327 33.78 -16.17 -0.98
N LYS A 328 32.58 -16.25 -1.55
CA LYS A 328 31.96 -17.46 -2.13
C LYS A 328 31.67 -18.57 -1.12
N ASP A 329 31.66 -18.27 0.18
CA ASP A 329 31.17 -19.18 1.22
C ASP A 329 29.65 -19.00 1.38
N PHE A 330 28.92 -19.57 0.42
CA PHE A 330 27.47 -19.48 0.35
C PHE A 330 26.76 -20.17 1.52
N VAL A 331 27.37 -21.18 2.14
CA VAL A 331 26.80 -21.91 3.29
C VAL A 331 26.80 -21.01 4.52
N SER A 332 27.92 -20.36 4.82
CA SER A 332 27.98 -19.38 5.90
C SER A 332 27.07 -18.19 5.63
N ALA A 333 27.03 -17.69 4.38
CA ALA A 333 26.13 -16.61 3.99
C ALA A 333 24.66 -16.96 4.25
N GLU A 334 24.19 -18.14 3.82
CA GLU A 334 22.82 -18.61 4.07
C GLU A 334 22.49 -18.67 5.56
N ARG A 335 23.41 -19.21 6.37
CA ARG A 335 23.26 -19.31 7.83
C ARG A 335 23.05 -17.93 8.45
N PHE A 336 23.87 -16.94 8.10
CA PHE A 336 23.75 -15.59 8.65
C PHE A 336 22.50 -14.87 8.16
N TYR A 337 22.07 -15.06 6.90
CA TYR A 337 20.77 -14.54 6.45
C TYR A 337 19.60 -15.18 7.22
N ALA A 338 19.65 -16.49 7.50
CA ALA A 338 18.64 -17.17 8.29
C ALA A 338 18.62 -16.67 9.75
N GLU A 339 19.79 -16.38 10.34
CA GLU A 339 19.89 -15.80 11.67
C GLU A 339 19.34 -14.37 11.71
N ALA A 340 19.61 -13.55 10.69
CA ALA A 340 19.06 -12.20 10.56
C ALA A 340 17.52 -12.22 10.57
N LEU A 341 16.91 -13.22 9.93
CA LEU A 341 15.46 -13.43 9.94
C LEU A 341 14.91 -13.91 11.27
N LYS A 342 15.71 -14.59 12.10
CA LYS A 342 15.30 -14.94 13.49
C LYS A 342 15.28 -13.70 14.39
N LYS A 343 16.15 -12.72 14.12
CA LYS A 343 16.18 -11.45 14.85
C LYS A 343 15.06 -10.51 14.42
N ASP A 344 14.81 -10.44 13.12
CA ASP A 344 13.72 -9.62 12.56
C ASP A 344 13.08 -10.31 11.34
N HIS A 345 11.88 -10.84 11.53
CA HIS A 345 11.10 -11.49 10.46
C HIS A 345 10.68 -10.52 9.34
N SER A 346 10.69 -9.21 9.61
CA SER A 346 10.35 -8.18 8.62
C SER A 346 11.53 -7.78 7.73
N ALA A 347 12.70 -8.40 7.92
CA ALA A 347 13.91 -8.11 7.15
C ALA A 347 13.83 -8.63 5.71
N VAL A 348 13.08 -7.90 4.87
CA VAL A 348 12.92 -8.12 3.43
C VAL A 348 14.26 -8.40 2.73
N PRO A 349 15.37 -7.66 3.00
CA PRO A 349 16.68 -7.97 2.43
C PRO A 349 17.19 -9.38 2.76
N ALA A 350 17.03 -9.84 4.00
CA ALA A 350 17.55 -11.13 4.44
C ALA A 350 16.79 -12.28 3.78
N THR A 351 15.45 -12.17 3.69
CA THR A 351 14.62 -13.15 2.97
C THR A 351 15.02 -13.24 1.50
N TYR A 352 15.22 -12.09 0.86
CA TYR A 352 15.58 -12.02 -0.55
C TYR A 352 16.97 -12.61 -0.82
N HIS A 353 18.00 -12.17 -0.09
CA HIS A 353 19.36 -12.66 -0.31
C HIS A 353 19.54 -14.13 0.07
N LYS A 354 18.86 -14.61 1.12
CA LYS A 354 18.84 -16.04 1.43
C LYS A 354 18.36 -16.87 0.24
N LEU A 355 17.32 -16.39 -0.46
CA LEU A 355 16.84 -17.03 -1.68
C LEU A 355 17.86 -16.88 -2.83
N LEU A 356 18.48 -15.71 -3.01
CA LEU A 356 19.51 -15.54 -4.05
C LEU A 356 20.69 -16.50 -3.91
N VAL A 357 21.09 -16.83 -2.68
CA VAL A 357 22.16 -17.81 -2.44
C VAL A 357 21.85 -19.16 -3.09
N SER A 358 20.59 -19.63 -3.09
CA SER A 358 20.23 -20.89 -3.73
C SER A 358 20.41 -20.85 -5.26
N PHE A 359 20.27 -19.68 -5.89
CA PHE A 359 20.55 -19.51 -7.31
C PHE A 359 22.05 -19.61 -7.62
N TYR A 360 22.91 -19.06 -6.76
CA TYR A 360 24.36 -19.20 -6.91
C TYR A 360 24.87 -20.65 -6.70
N LEU A 361 24.09 -21.49 -6.00
CA LEU A 361 24.37 -22.91 -5.78
C LEU A 361 23.75 -23.84 -6.84
N GLY A 362 23.39 -23.31 -8.02
CA GLY A 362 22.81 -24.09 -9.13
C GLY A 362 21.27 -24.15 -9.08
N GLY A 363 20.64 -23.01 -8.80
CA GLY A 363 19.20 -22.90 -8.56
C GLY A 363 18.31 -23.55 -9.61
N THR A 364 17.08 -23.84 -9.19
CA THR A 364 16.08 -24.57 -9.97
C THR A 364 14.81 -23.76 -10.18
N GLU A 365 13.93 -24.21 -11.07
CA GLU A 365 12.58 -23.62 -11.19
C GLU A 365 11.79 -23.64 -9.88
N ARG A 366 12.07 -24.59 -8.98
CA ARG A 366 11.46 -24.63 -7.64
C ARG A 366 11.89 -23.44 -6.77
N ASP A 367 13.12 -22.97 -6.95
CA ASP A 367 13.60 -21.79 -6.24
C ASP A 367 12.95 -20.51 -6.78
N LEU A 368 12.67 -20.46 -8.08
CA LEU A 368 11.86 -19.39 -8.66
C LEU A 368 10.42 -19.40 -8.10
N PHE A 369 9.83 -20.57 -7.89
CA PHE A 369 8.51 -20.67 -7.25
C PHE A 369 8.51 -20.11 -5.81
N ARG A 370 9.61 -20.27 -5.07
CA ARG A 370 9.77 -19.67 -3.73
C ARG A 370 9.86 -18.14 -3.76
N LEU A 371 10.22 -17.54 -4.90
CA LEU A 371 10.23 -16.08 -5.09
C LEU A 371 8.81 -15.52 -5.20
N SER A 372 7.86 -16.25 -5.81
CA SER A 372 6.49 -15.79 -6.08
C SER A 372 5.79 -15.10 -4.89
N PRO A 373 5.73 -15.69 -3.67
CA PRO A 373 5.09 -15.01 -2.53
C PRO A 373 5.79 -13.70 -2.13
N LEU A 374 7.10 -13.58 -2.38
CA LEU A 374 7.89 -12.40 -2.04
C LEU A 374 7.70 -11.25 -3.03
N LEU A 375 7.31 -11.55 -4.27
CA LEU A 375 7.01 -10.54 -5.30
C LEU A 375 5.79 -9.68 -4.97
N GLY A 376 5.04 -10.01 -3.91
CA GLY A 376 4.03 -9.12 -3.35
C GLY A 376 4.61 -7.83 -2.76
N HIS A 377 5.89 -7.79 -2.39
CA HIS A 377 6.52 -6.59 -1.84
C HIS A 377 7.19 -5.76 -2.96
N PRO A 378 6.88 -4.46 -3.13
CA PRO A 378 7.38 -3.65 -4.25
C PRO A 378 8.89 -3.62 -4.40
N VAL A 379 9.60 -3.55 -3.27
CA VAL A 379 11.06 -3.57 -3.28
C VAL A 379 11.58 -4.89 -3.83
N ILE A 380 11.07 -6.04 -3.39
CA ILE A 380 11.51 -7.35 -3.92
C ILE A 380 11.12 -7.47 -5.39
N PHE A 381 9.93 -7.01 -5.76
CA PHE A 381 9.47 -7.00 -7.15
C PHE A 381 10.49 -6.30 -8.07
N THR A 382 10.90 -5.09 -7.71
CA THR A 382 11.90 -4.33 -8.48
C THR A 382 13.30 -4.93 -8.37
N LEU A 383 13.74 -5.41 -7.21
CA LEU A 383 15.04 -6.07 -7.06
C LEU A 383 15.13 -7.32 -7.94
N ALA A 384 14.09 -8.16 -7.94
CA ALA A 384 14.04 -9.37 -8.76
C ALA A 384 14.21 -9.05 -10.25
N PHE A 385 13.54 -8.00 -10.74
CA PHE A 385 13.69 -7.59 -12.13
C PHE A 385 15.14 -7.18 -12.49
N LEU A 386 15.81 -6.48 -11.58
CA LEU A 386 17.18 -5.96 -11.76
C LEU A 386 18.29 -6.98 -11.50
N GLU A 387 17.95 -8.14 -10.93
CA GLU A 387 18.93 -9.06 -10.36
C GLU A 387 19.61 -9.94 -11.43
N PRO A 388 20.95 -9.91 -11.52
CA PRO A 388 21.71 -10.75 -12.44
C PRO A 388 21.46 -12.25 -12.28
N ALA A 389 21.22 -12.72 -11.05
CA ALA A 389 21.04 -14.14 -10.71
C ALA A 389 19.77 -14.80 -11.32
N PHE A 390 18.90 -14.05 -11.99
CA PHE A 390 17.76 -14.62 -12.72
C PHE A 390 17.99 -14.72 -14.23
N LEU A 391 19.24 -14.61 -14.69
CA LEU A 391 19.58 -14.73 -16.11
C LEU A 391 19.07 -16.03 -16.75
N LEU A 392 19.17 -17.16 -16.03
CA LEU A 392 18.69 -18.48 -16.47
C LEU A 392 17.18 -18.53 -16.72
N PHE A 393 16.42 -17.84 -15.88
CA PHE A 393 14.96 -17.91 -15.79
C PHE A 393 14.29 -16.60 -16.24
N GLY A 394 14.93 -15.88 -17.16
CA GLY A 394 14.55 -14.51 -17.48
C GLY A 394 13.11 -14.38 -17.99
N LYS A 395 12.66 -15.33 -18.82
CA LYS A 395 11.28 -15.34 -19.36
C LYS A 395 10.26 -15.73 -18.29
N GLU A 396 10.57 -16.75 -17.51
CA GLU A 396 9.71 -17.27 -16.44
C GLU A 396 9.51 -16.22 -15.35
N LEU A 397 10.59 -15.53 -14.94
CA LEU A 397 10.54 -14.44 -13.99
C LEU A 397 9.65 -13.30 -14.50
N GLU A 398 9.87 -12.82 -15.73
CA GLU A 398 9.10 -11.70 -16.25
C GLU A 398 7.63 -12.05 -16.46
N LYS A 399 7.32 -13.29 -16.86
CA LYS A 399 5.95 -13.81 -16.89
C LYS A 399 5.30 -13.77 -15.51
N GLU A 400 6.01 -14.20 -14.46
CA GLU A 400 5.50 -14.15 -13.08
C GLU A 400 5.28 -12.71 -12.60
N LEU A 401 6.24 -11.80 -12.88
CA LEU A 401 6.12 -10.38 -12.54
C LEU A 401 4.91 -9.73 -13.23
N LEU A 402 4.70 -9.99 -14.52
CA LEU A 402 3.56 -9.49 -15.27
C LEU A 402 2.24 -10.07 -14.75
N SER A 403 2.19 -11.39 -14.49
CA SER A 403 1.02 -12.03 -13.88
C SER A 403 0.68 -11.43 -12.51
N ARG A 404 1.70 -11.03 -11.74
CA ARG A 404 1.48 -10.40 -10.44
C ARG A 404 0.88 -9.00 -10.57
N ILE A 405 1.31 -8.22 -11.57
CA ILE A 405 0.69 -6.93 -11.91
C ILE A 405 -0.78 -7.15 -12.26
N GLU A 406 -1.09 -8.08 -13.16
CA GLU A 406 -2.47 -8.37 -13.60
C GLU A 406 -3.38 -8.80 -12.44
N LYS A 407 -2.92 -9.72 -11.59
CA LYS A 407 -3.67 -10.17 -10.40
C LYS A 407 -3.94 -9.00 -9.46
N LYS A 408 -2.92 -8.17 -9.19
CA LYS A 408 -3.06 -7.03 -8.28
C LYS A 408 -3.96 -5.95 -8.87
N GLN A 409 -3.92 -5.76 -10.19
CA GLN A 409 -4.80 -4.84 -10.91
C GLN A 409 -6.25 -5.30 -10.81
N ALA A 410 -6.52 -6.59 -11.00
CA ALA A 410 -7.85 -7.15 -10.82
C ALA A 410 -8.37 -6.96 -9.38
N GLU A 411 -7.55 -7.27 -8.37
CA GLU A 411 -7.87 -7.02 -6.96
C GLU A 411 -8.21 -5.53 -6.72
N ALA A 412 -7.34 -4.61 -7.18
CA ALA A 412 -7.53 -3.18 -7.01
C ALA A 412 -8.81 -2.66 -7.68
N LEU A 413 -9.13 -3.15 -8.89
CA LEU A 413 -10.37 -2.79 -9.58
C LEU A 413 -11.62 -3.27 -8.83
N THR A 414 -11.58 -4.45 -8.19
CA THR A 414 -12.72 -4.89 -7.36
C THR A 414 -12.92 -3.99 -6.14
N THR A 415 -11.84 -3.54 -5.52
CA THR A 415 -11.89 -2.61 -4.37
C THR A 415 -12.37 -1.23 -4.81
N LEU A 416 -11.86 -0.72 -5.93
CA LEU A 416 -12.29 0.56 -6.50
C LEU A 416 -13.79 0.55 -6.81
N ARG A 417 -14.31 -0.51 -7.44
CA ARG A 417 -15.75 -0.67 -7.71
C ARG A 417 -16.58 -0.64 -6.42
N LYS A 418 -16.11 -1.28 -5.34
CA LYS A 418 -16.80 -1.22 -4.04
C LYS A 418 -16.85 0.20 -3.48
N ALA A 419 -15.77 0.98 -3.63
CA ALA A 419 -15.73 2.38 -3.22
C ALA A 419 -16.67 3.24 -4.08
N GLU A 420 -16.66 3.06 -5.40
CA GLU A 420 -17.55 3.74 -6.36
C GLU A 420 -19.04 3.45 -6.08
N ASP A 421 -19.39 2.17 -5.88
CA ASP A 421 -20.76 1.75 -5.52
C ASP A 421 -21.19 2.34 -4.17
N GLY A 422 -20.25 2.40 -3.21
CA GLY A 422 -20.46 3.03 -1.92
C GLY A 422 -20.74 4.53 -2.05
N LEU A 423 -19.93 5.24 -2.84
CA LEU A 423 -20.11 6.67 -3.09
C LEU A 423 -21.42 6.95 -3.83
N HIS A 424 -21.77 6.13 -4.84
CA HIS A 424 -23.02 6.25 -5.58
C HIS A 424 -24.24 6.24 -4.63
N ARG A 425 -24.22 5.41 -3.59
CA ARG A 425 -25.28 5.34 -2.58
C ARG A 425 -25.37 6.59 -1.70
N LEU A 426 -24.27 7.32 -1.56
CA LEU A 426 -24.16 8.53 -0.71
C LEU A 426 -24.32 9.85 -1.49
N LYS A 427 -24.41 9.83 -2.83
CA LYS A 427 -24.39 11.05 -3.66
C LYS A 427 -25.37 12.15 -3.25
N GLN A 428 -26.51 11.78 -2.68
CA GLN A 428 -27.57 12.73 -2.30
C GLN A 428 -27.45 13.22 -0.84
N LEU A 429 -26.45 12.74 -0.09
CA LEU A 429 -26.22 13.07 1.32
C LEU A 429 -24.98 13.92 1.54
N LEU A 430 -24.05 13.87 0.60
CA LEU A 430 -22.83 14.65 0.61
C LEU A 430 -23.10 16.02 -0.01
N SER A 431 -22.38 17.03 0.47
CA SER A 431 -22.33 18.32 -0.22
C SER A 431 -21.70 18.16 -1.60
N GLU A 432 -21.97 19.10 -2.52
CA GLU A 432 -21.35 19.07 -3.86
C GLU A 432 -19.82 19.13 -3.79
N GLU A 433 -19.27 19.89 -2.83
CA GLU A 433 -17.83 19.97 -2.58
C GLU A 433 -17.24 18.62 -2.15
N GLU A 434 -17.81 17.95 -1.14
CA GLU A 434 -17.35 16.63 -0.68
C GLU A 434 -17.48 15.57 -1.79
N LEU A 435 -18.56 15.61 -2.56
CA LEU A 435 -18.78 14.69 -3.66
C LEU A 435 -17.74 14.87 -4.76
N SER A 436 -17.46 16.12 -5.17
CA SER A 436 -16.45 16.41 -6.19
C SER A 436 -15.06 15.94 -5.75
N ALA A 437 -14.67 16.20 -4.50
CA ALA A 437 -13.37 15.77 -3.97
C ALA A 437 -13.22 14.23 -3.96
N LEU A 438 -14.27 13.49 -3.61
CA LEU A 438 -14.26 12.03 -3.61
C LEU A 438 -14.26 11.44 -5.03
N GLU A 439 -14.98 12.05 -5.97
CA GLU A 439 -14.96 11.66 -7.38
C GLU A 439 -13.57 11.90 -8.01
N ASP A 440 -12.92 13.01 -7.69
CA ASP A 440 -11.55 13.31 -8.11
C ASP A 440 -10.54 12.30 -7.55
N GLN A 441 -10.66 11.93 -6.27
CA GLN A 441 -9.84 10.89 -5.66
C GLN A 441 -10.02 9.53 -6.35
N LEU A 442 -11.26 9.10 -6.60
CA LEU A 442 -11.55 7.84 -7.29
C LEU A 442 -11.04 7.86 -8.74
N SER A 443 -11.14 9.00 -9.43
CA SER A 443 -10.59 9.18 -10.77
C SER A 443 -9.06 9.03 -10.78
N ASN A 444 -8.38 9.65 -9.81
CA ASN A 444 -6.94 9.52 -9.64
C ASN A 444 -6.53 8.06 -9.33
N PHE A 445 -7.27 7.37 -8.46
CA PHE A 445 -7.04 5.93 -8.20
C PHE A 445 -7.24 5.11 -9.46
N ARG A 446 -8.28 5.39 -10.26
CA ARG A 446 -8.54 4.71 -11.53
C ARG A 446 -7.36 4.88 -12.49
N GLU A 447 -6.84 6.10 -12.65
CA GLU A 447 -5.68 6.34 -13.51
C GLU A 447 -4.45 5.56 -13.04
N LYS A 448 -4.13 5.61 -11.74
CA LYS A 448 -3.00 4.85 -11.16
C LYS A 448 -3.17 3.33 -11.32
N ILE A 449 -4.38 2.80 -11.19
CA ILE A 449 -4.63 1.35 -11.34
C ILE A 449 -4.48 0.90 -12.80
N TYR A 450 -4.88 1.73 -13.78
CA TYR A 450 -4.80 1.35 -15.19
C TYR A 450 -3.44 1.62 -15.83
N LYS A 451 -2.78 2.72 -15.47
CA LYS A 451 -1.56 3.20 -16.13
C LYS A 451 -0.33 3.21 -15.22
N GLY A 452 -0.52 3.14 -13.91
CA GLY A 452 0.57 3.23 -12.95
C GLY A 452 1.46 2.00 -12.95
N CYS A 453 2.65 2.16 -12.35
CA CYS A 453 3.56 1.06 -12.09
C CYS A 453 3.06 0.16 -10.94
N PHE A 454 3.74 -0.97 -10.68
CA PHE A 454 3.35 -1.90 -9.62
C PHE A 454 3.26 -1.24 -8.22
N PHE A 455 4.19 -0.34 -7.90
CA PHE A 455 4.17 0.40 -6.62
C PHE A 455 2.97 1.35 -6.51
N GLU A 456 2.67 2.10 -7.57
CA GLU A 456 1.52 3.00 -7.61
C GLU A 456 0.20 2.24 -7.56
N LEU A 457 0.14 1.09 -8.24
CA LEU A 457 -1.00 0.18 -8.20
C LEU A 457 -1.25 -0.33 -6.78
N GLU A 458 -0.22 -0.78 -6.07
CA GLU A 458 -0.36 -1.25 -4.68
C GLU A 458 -0.82 -0.14 -3.75
N LYS A 459 -0.20 1.05 -3.89
CA LYS A 459 -0.59 2.24 -3.12
C LYS A 459 -2.03 2.65 -3.40
N ALA A 460 -2.44 2.73 -4.66
CA ALA A 460 -3.81 3.07 -5.05
C ALA A 460 -4.81 2.01 -4.58
N ALA A 461 -4.43 0.73 -4.55
CA ALA A 461 -5.28 -0.34 -4.02
C ALA A 461 -5.52 -0.19 -2.50
N LEU A 462 -4.48 0.18 -1.74
CA LEU A 462 -4.59 0.46 -0.31
C LEU A 462 -5.43 1.72 -0.06
N GLU A 463 -5.13 2.83 -0.74
CA GLU A 463 -5.88 4.09 -0.62
C GLU A 463 -7.36 3.91 -1.01
N ALA A 464 -7.66 3.13 -2.06
CA ALA A 464 -9.04 2.80 -2.43
C ALA A 464 -9.74 1.91 -1.39
N MET A 465 -9.01 1.03 -0.72
CA MET A 465 -9.55 0.20 0.37
C MET A 465 -9.88 1.06 1.59
N GLU A 466 -8.98 1.96 1.97
CA GLU A 466 -9.19 2.93 3.06
C GLU A 466 -10.41 3.80 2.76
N LEU A 467 -10.50 4.36 1.55
CA LEU A 467 -11.65 5.17 1.13
C LEU A 467 -12.96 4.37 1.17
N SER A 468 -12.94 3.12 0.72
CA SER A 468 -14.10 2.22 0.79
C SER A 468 -14.57 2.01 2.24
N LEU A 469 -13.64 1.82 3.17
CA LEU A 469 -13.94 1.68 4.60
C LEU A 469 -14.45 3.00 5.20
N GLU A 470 -13.90 4.14 4.81
CA GLU A 470 -14.39 5.45 5.24
C GLU A 470 -15.83 5.71 4.79
N ILE A 471 -16.14 5.42 3.52
CA ILE A 471 -17.49 5.51 2.94
C ILE A 471 -18.46 4.58 3.69
N GLN A 472 -18.06 3.36 3.99
CA GLN A 472 -18.87 2.43 4.79
C GLN A 472 -19.09 2.95 6.21
N GLY A 473 -18.05 3.49 6.85
CA GLY A 473 -18.12 4.09 8.18
C GLY A 473 -19.04 5.31 8.23
N TYR A 474 -19.01 6.16 7.19
CA TYR A 474 -19.95 7.27 7.04
C TYR A 474 -21.39 6.78 6.92
N THR A 475 -21.62 5.79 6.05
CA THR A 475 -22.94 5.17 5.86
C THR A 475 -23.49 4.62 7.19
N TYR A 476 -22.66 3.91 7.95
CA TYR A 476 -23.04 3.35 9.25
C TYR A 476 -23.40 4.42 10.28
N ARG A 477 -22.59 5.49 10.40
CA ARG A 477 -22.87 6.63 11.29
C ARG A 477 -24.22 7.25 10.97
N LYS A 478 -24.51 7.46 9.69
CA LYS A 478 -25.78 8.03 9.24
C LYS A 478 -26.99 7.12 9.49
N ILE A 479 -26.86 5.81 9.34
CA ILE A 479 -27.91 4.86 9.73
C ILE A 479 -28.15 4.90 11.25
N ARG A 480 -27.08 5.01 12.04
CA ARG A 480 -27.18 5.13 13.50
C ARG A 480 -27.90 6.41 13.92
N GLU A 481 -27.57 7.56 13.33
CA GLU A 481 -28.27 8.83 13.58
C GLU A 481 -29.78 8.70 13.32
N ILE A 482 -30.18 8.00 12.26
CA ILE A 482 -31.60 7.75 11.97
C ILE A 482 -32.22 6.84 13.05
N ARG A 483 -31.55 5.76 13.46
CA ARG A 483 -32.05 4.88 14.53
C ARG A 483 -32.28 5.63 15.83
N GLU A 484 -31.34 6.48 16.21
CA GLU A 484 -31.44 7.32 17.42
C GLU A 484 -32.65 8.27 17.32
N ARG A 485 -32.82 8.97 16.19
CA ARG A 485 -34.01 9.82 15.95
C ARG A 485 -35.33 9.05 16.00
N ILE A 486 -35.37 7.85 15.44
CA ILE A 486 -36.58 7.01 15.47
C ILE A 486 -36.91 6.59 16.90
N SER A 487 -35.90 6.22 17.69
CA SER A 487 -36.10 5.89 19.11
C SER A 487 -36.68 7.06 19.90
N GLU A 488 -36.23 8.29 19.60
CA GLU A 488 -36.79 9.52 20.17
C GLU A 488 -38.25 9.71 19.77
N PHE A 489 -38.59 9.48 18.49
CA PHE A 489 -39.96 9.57 17.99
C PHE A 489 -40.89 8.55 18.65
N PHE A 490 -40.42 7.31 18.88
CA PHE A 490 -41.19 6.31 19.64
C PHE A 490 -41.43 6.76 21.07
N SER A 491 -40.43 7.31 21.75
CA SER A 491 -40.59 7.85 23.12
C SER A 491 -41.67 8.94 23.18
N ARG A 492 -41.60 9.92 22.27
CA ARG A 492 -42.60 11.01 22.15
C ARG A 492 -43.99 10.46 21.82
N TYR A 493 -44.09 9.54 20.87
CA TYR A 493 -45.34 8.86 20.53
C TYR A 493 -45.96 8.11 21.72
N HIS A 494 -45.17 7.37 22.50
CA HIS A 494 -45.64 6.67 23.69
C HIS A 494 -46.13 7.62 24.78
N ALA A 495 -45.52 8.80 24.92
CA ALA A 495 -46.01 9.85 25.82
C ALA A 495 -47.38 10.39 25.36
N LEU A 496 -47.56 10.65 24.06
CA LEU A 496 -48.85 11.08 23.47
C LEU A 496 -49.92 9.99 23.61
N LYS A 497 -49.55 8.71 23.42
CA LYS A 497 -50.47 7.57 23.57
C LYS A 497 -50.93 7.40 25.02
N ARG A 498 -50.03 7.53 26.01
CA ARG A 498 -50.38 7.51 27.44
C ARG A 498 -51.28 8.69 27.84
N TYR A 499 -51.04 9.87 27.27
CA TYR A 499 -51.92 11.01 27.44
C TYR A 499 -53.33 10.70 26.91
N TRP A 500 -53.44 10.20 25.67
CA TRP A 500 -54.73 9.85 25.09
C TRP A 500 -55.48 8.76 25.86
N SER A 501 -54.77 7.72 26.35
CA SER A 501 -55.42 6.64 27.12
C SER A 501 -56.06 7.13 28.41
N SER A 502 -55.47 8.15 29.05
CA SER A 502 -55.97 8.77 30.28
C SER A 502 -56.92 9.95 30.06
N TYR A 503 -57.12 10.39 28.81
CA TYR A 503 -57.98 11.52 28.49
C TYR A 503 -59.47 11.14 28.61
N PRO A 504 -60.28 11.83 29.43
CA PRO A 504 -61.65 11.42 29.73
C PRO A 504 -62.67 11.70 28.61
N TYR A 505 -62.38 12.62 27.68
CA TYR A 505 -63.35 13.10 26.68
C TYR A 505 -63.07 12.59 25.26
N LYS A 506 -62.76 11.31 25.10
CA LYS A 506 -62.28 10.71 23.83
C LYS A 506 -63.28 10.83 22.68
N TYR A 507 -64.57 10.69 22.95
CA TYR A 507 -65.63 10.63 21.93
C TYR A 507 -65.77 11.94 21.13
N GLY A 508 -65.43 13.10 21.72
CA GLY A 508 -65.56 14.40 21.05
C GLY A 508 -64.33 14.85 20.26
N GLU A 509 -63.23 14.08 20.30
CA GLU A 509 -61.93 14.49 19.74
C GLU A 509 -61.31 13.34 18.92
N SER A 510 -62.11 12.76 18.01
CA SER A 510 -61.75 11.61 17.18
C SER A 510 -60.56 11.87 16.25
N VAL A 511 -60.37 13.13 15.84
CA VAL A 511 -59.28 13.57 14.94
C VAL A 511 -57.90 13.31 15.56
N PHE A 512 -57.72 13.57 16.86
CA PHE A 512 -56.47 13.31 17.56
C PHE A 512 -56.11 11.82 17.54
N ASN A 513 -57.09 10.95 17.80
CA ASN A 513 -56.90 9.50 17.78
C ASN A 513 -56.56 8.97 16.38
N GLN A 514 -57.19 9.51 15.33
CA GLN A 514 -56.88 9.15 13.95
C GLN A 514 -55.44 9.50 13.59
N ARG A 515 -55.00 10.72 13.89
CA ARG A 515 -53.61 11.17 13.67
C ARG A 515 -52.60 10.39 14.50
N LEU A 516 -52.93 10.09 15.76
CA LEU A 516 -52.09 9.25 16.63
C LEU A 516 -51.90 7.84 16.05
N ARG A 517 -52.97 7.20 15.56
CA ARG A 517 -52.88 5.89 14.89
C ARG A 517 -52.06 5.95 13.60
N GLU A 518 -52.23 7.01 12.82
CA GLU A 518 -51.47 7.23 11.59
C GLU A 518 -49.96 7.32 11.89
N VAL A 519 -49.56 8.13 12.88
CA VAL A 519 -48.15 8.24 13.30
C VAL A 519 -47.61 6.90 13.79
N GLY A 520 -48.37 6.16 14.60
CA GLY A 520 -47.97 4.83 15.07
C GLY A 520 -47.74 3.83 13.93
N ASN A 521 -48.63 3.82 12.93
CA ASN A 521 -48.49 2.96 11.76
C ASN A 521 -47.27 3.35 10.90
N ARG A 522 -47.02 4.66 10.72
CA ARG A 522 -45.86 5.15 9.98
C ARG A 522 -44.55 4.84 10.71
N LEU A 523 -44.50 4.99 12.03
CA LEU A 523 -43.33 4.62 12.84
C LEU A 523 -42.98 3.13 12.74
N LEU A 524 -43.98 2.25 12.85
CA LEU A 524 -43.77 0.80 12.70
C LEU A 524 -43.28 0.43 11.29
N ARG A 525 -43.82 1.06 10.24
CA ARG A 525 -43.34 0.87 8.86
C ARG A 525 -41.89 1.33 8.72
N LEU A 526 -41.57 2.50 9.25
CA LEU A 526 -40.22 3.06 9.21
C LEU A 526 -39.20 2.14 9.92
N GLU A 527 -39.56 1.60 11.09
CA GLU A 527 -38.74 0.65 11.84
C GLU A 527 -38.52 -0.66 11.06
N GLN A 528 -39.58 -1.23 10.48
CA GLN A 528 -39.48 -2.44 9.65
C GLN A 528 -38.58 -2.23 8.42
N ARG A 529 -38.68 -1.07 7.77
CA ARG A 529 -37.84 -0.71 6.62
C ARG A 529 -36.37 -0.56 7.02
N LEU A 530 -36.11 -0.02 8.21
CA LEU A 530 -34.76 0.06 8.77
C LEU A 530 -34.14 -1.30 9.11
N GLY A 531 -34.97 -2.30 9.39
CA GLY A 531 -34.55 -3.67 9.72
C GLY A 531 -34.15 -4.53 8.50
N LYS A 532 -34.53 -4.14 7.28
CA LYS A 532 -34.23 -4.90 6.05
C LYS A 532 -32.91 -4.47 5.40
N ASP A 533 -32.91 -3.33 4.72
CA ASP A 533 -31.74 -2.80 4.02
C ASP A 533 -31.78 -1.26 4.01
N PRO A 534 -31.36 -0.61 5.11
CA PRO A 534 -31.49 0.83 5.29
C PRO A 534 -30.67 1.65 4.28
N ILE A 535 -29.68 1.03 3.62
CA ILE A 535 -28.78 1.69 2.68
C ILE A 535 -29.49 2.02 1.37
N LYS A 536 -30.29 1.08 0.83
CA LYS A 536 -31.02 1.30 -0.44
C LYS A 536 -32.17 2.29 -0.30
N GLU A 537 -32.80 2.32 0.88
CA GLU A 537 -33.98 3.15 1.13
C GLU A 537 -33.66 4.45 1.88
N PHE A 538 -32.38 4.75 2.08
CA PHE A 538 -31.91 5.81 2.97
C PHE A 538 -32.60 7.17 2.74
N ARG A 539 -32.74 7.59 1.47
CA ARG A 539 -33.44 8.82 1.09
C ARG A 539 -34.90 8.85 1.54
N SER A 540 -35.60 7.74 1.30
CA SER A 540 -37.01 7.62 1.65
C SER A 540 -37.22 7.58 3.15
N LEU A 541 -36.29 6.95 3.89
CA LEU A 541 -36.27 6.90 5.34
C LEU A 541 -36.06 8.29 5.96
N LEU A 542 -35.15 9.11 5.42
CA LEU A 542 -34.94 10.48 5.88
C LEU A 542 -36.17 11.36 5.67
N LYS A 543 -36.77 11.32 4.47
CA LYS A 543 -37.99 12.08 4.18
C LYS A 543 -39.15 11.65 5.07
N GLU A 544 -39.32 10.35 5.26
CA GLU A 544 -40.40 9.81 6.09
C GLU A 544 -40.18 10.13 7.58
N ALA A 545 -38.93 10.11 8.06
CA ALA A 545 -38.57 10.55 9.40
C ALA A 545 -38.86 12.05 9.62
N ALA A 546 -38.53 12.92 8.66
CA ALA A 546 -38.87 14.35 8.73
C ALA A 546 -40.39 14.59 8.74
N ASN A 547 -41.13 13.84 7.92
CA ASN A 547 -42.59 13.90 7.91
C ASN A 547 -43.18 13.45 9.27
N ILE A 548 -42.69 12.35 9.84
CA ILE A 548 -43.12 11.87 11.16
C ILE A 548 -42.81 12.90 12.24
N HIS A 549 -41.65 13.55 12.19
CA HIS A 549 -41.30 14.63 13.12
C HIS A 549 -42.35 15.75 13.11
N SER A 550 -42.70 16.25 11.93
CA SER A 550 -43.73 17.30 11.79
C SER A 550 -45.12 16.87 12.29
N LEU A 551 -45.47 15.59 12.12
CA LEU A 551 -46.73 15.03 12.62
C LEU A 551 -46.75 14.90 14.15
N ILE A 552 -45.62 14.53 14.75
CA ILE A 552 -45.48 14.47 16.21
C ILE A 552 -45.57 15.88 16.81
N GLU A 553 -44.94 16.88 16.21
CA GLU A 553 -45.03 18.27 16.66
C GLU A 553 -46.46 18.81 16.60
N THR A 554 -47.19 18.52 15.52
CA THR A 554 -48.61 18.90 15.41
C THR A 554 -49.47 18.20 16.46
N LEU A 555 -49.25 16.91 16.73
CA LEU A 555 -49.93 16.21 17.82
C LEU A 555 -49.58 16.78 19.21
N GLU A 556 -48.34 17.21 19.44
CA GLU A 556 -47.97 17.87 20.70
C GLU A 556 -48.65 19.22 20.87
N GLN A 557 -48.79 20.00 19.79
CA GLN A 557 -49.57 21.24 19.81
C GLN A 557 -51.06 20.97 20.06
N GLU A 558 -51.63 19.94 19.44
CA GLU A 558 -53.01 19.53 19.69
C GLU A 558 -53.23 19.05 21.12
N LYS A 559 -52.27 18.30 21.68
CA LYS A 559 -52.29 17.90 23.09
C LYS A 559 -52.42 19.12 24.00
N LYS A 560 -51.62 20.18 23.78
CA LYS A 560 -51.71 21.42 24.56
C LYS A 560 -53.11 22.06 24.45
N ARG A 561 -53.71 22.05 23.25
CA ARG A 561 -55.09 22.53 23.04
C ARG A 561 -56.13 21.66 23.78
N LEU A 562 -55.96 20.35 23.78
CA LEU A 562 -56.83 19.42 24.50
C LEU A 562 -56.70 19.56 26.02
N GLU A 563 -55.50 19.82 26.53
CA GLU A 563 -55.26 20.12 27.94
C GLU A 563 -56.00 21.41 28.34
N ALA A 564 -55.91 22.46 27.52
CA ALA A 564 -56.67 23.70 27.74
C ALA A 564 -58.19 23.47 27.70
N LYS A 565 -58.71 22.70 26.72
CA LYS A 565 -60.13 22.32 26.66
C LYS A 565 -60.56 21.50 27.88
N ARG A 566 -59.72 20.57 28.34
CA ARG A 566 -59.99 19.75 29.53
C ARG A 566 -60.07 20.63 30.78
N LEU A 567 -59.12 21.55 30.93
CA LEU A 567 -59.13 22.51 32.03
C LEU A 567 -60.43 23.34 31.99
N PHE A 568 -60.77 23.91 30.84
CA PHE A 568 -62.00 24.66 30.65
C PHE A 568 -63.25 23.85 31.01
N ARG A 569 -63.36 22.60 30.57
CA ARG A 569 -64.51 21.73 30.91
C ARG A 569 -64.56 21.39 32.40
N LYS A 570 -63.42 21.18 33.05
CA LYS A 570 -63.34 20.95 34.50
C LYS A 570 -63.77 22.19 35.26
N GLN A 571 -63.31 23.36 34.84
CA GLN A 571 -63.73 24.66 35.39
C GLN A 571 -65.22 24.88 35.20
N LEU A 572 -65.76 24.66 33.99
CA LEU A 572 -67.18 24.78 33.69
C LEU A 572 -68.04 23.80 34.50
N SER A 573 -67.63 22.53 34.62
CA SER A 573 -68.35 21.55 35.45
C SER A 573 -68.34 21.93 36.93
N THR A 574 -67.21 22.45 37.43
CA THR A 574 -67.06 22.91 38.81
C THR A 574 -67.94 24.15 39.07
N PHE A 575 -67.92 25.10 38.14
CA PHE A 575 -68.79 26.27 38.11
C PHE A 575 -70.26 25.85 38.17
N LEU A 576 -70.70 25.00 37.22
CA LEU A 576 -72.08 24.53 37.17
C LEU A 576 -72.50 23.80 38.45
N LYS A 577 -71.64 22.95 39.02
CA LYS A 577 -71.96 22.26 40.28
C LYS A 577 -72.16 23.22 41.44
N VAL A 578 -71.25 24.18 41.63
CA VAL A 578 -71.36 25.15 42.74
C VAL A 578 -72.51 26.11 42.51
N PHE A 579 -72.67 26.59 41.29
CA PHE A 579 -73.74 27.49 40.95
C PHE A 579 -75.10 26.82 41.12
N VAL A 580 -75.31 25.61 40.57
CA VAL A 580 -76.59 24.89 40.71
C VAL A 580 -76.88 24.53 42.17
N VAL A 581 -75.90 24.01 42.93
CA VAL A 581 -76.10 23.69 44.35
C VAL A 581 -76.40 24.95 45.16
N GLY A 582 -75.68 26.04 44.90
CA GLY A 582 -75.89 27.32 45.56
C GLY A 582 -77.24 27.95 45.20
N GLU A 583 -77.68 27.86 43.94
CA GLU A 583 -78.99 28.32 43.49
C GLU A 583 -80.13 27.51 44.12
N ILE A 584 -79.98 26.19 44.22
CA ILE A 584 -80.95 25.33 44.94
C ILE A 584 -81.04 25.76 46.40
N LEU A 585 -79.91 26.01 47.07
CA LEU A 585 -79.90 26.48 48.46
C LEU A 585 -80.53 27.87 48.63
N LEU A 586 -80.21 28.82 47.74
CA LEU A 586 -80.82 30.14 47.73
C LEU A 586 -82.33 30.05 47.48
N PHE A 587 -82.77 29.22 46.53
CA PHE A 587 -84.18 29.00 46.24
C PHE A 587 -84.92 28.43 47.46
N LEU A 588 -84.35 27.41 48.11
CA LEU A 588 -84.91 26.85 49.34
C LEU A 588 -85.02 27.90 50.44
N LEU A 589 -83.99 28.73 50.63
CA LEU A 589 -83.95 29.77 51.66
C LEU A 589 -84.95 30.91 51.40
N TYR A 590 -85.04 31.38 50.16
CA TYR A 590 -85.86 32.55 49.80
C TYR A 590 -87.33 32.23 49.50
N PHE A 591 -87.64 31.01 49.08
CA PHE A 591 -89.00 30.63 48.68
C PHE A 591 -89.58 29.52 49.55
N SER A 592 -88.84 28.44 49.81
CA SER A 592 -89.38 27.28 50.53
C SER A 592 -89.46 27.49 52.04
N VAL A 593 -88.42 28.07 52.66
CA VAL A 593 -88.38 28.36 54.11
C VAL A 593 -89.46 29.38 54.52
N PRO A 594 -89.62 30.55 53.87
CA PRO A 594 -90.70 31.47 54.23
C PRO A 594 -92.09 30.88 53.96
N SER A 595 -92.28 30.06 52.92
CA SER A 595 -93.55 29.37 52.69
C SER A 595 -93.87 28.34 53.79
N PHE A 596 -92.86 27.63 54.30
CA PHE A 596 -93.00 26.70 55.42
C PHE A 596 -93.23 27.42 56.75
N LEU A 597 -92.50 28.51 57.01
CA LEU A 597 -92.66 29.35 58.20
C LEU A 597 -94.02 30.06 58.23
N ALA A 598 -94.57 30.43 57.06
CA ALA A 598 -95.93 30.97 56.96
C ALA A 598 -96.99 30.02 57.52
N VAL A 599 -96.77 28.71 57.41
CA VAL A 599 -97.70 27.68 57.88
C VAL A 599 -97.43 27.28 59.34
N THR A 600 -96.16 27.26 59.77
CA THR A 600 -95.75 26.66 61.05
C THR A 600 -95.47 27.67 62.17
N ALA A 601 -95.00 28.88 61.83
CA ALA A 601 -94.63 29.92 62.79
C ALA A 601 -94.73 31.32 62.15
N PRO A 602 -95.95 31.82 61.87
CA PRO A 602 -96.16 33.05 61.09
C PRO A 602 -95.61 34.32 61.73
N GLU A 603 -95.39 34.33 63.04
CA GLU A 603 -94.85 35.47 63.79
C GLU A 603 -93.39 35.82 63.43
N LEU A 604 -92.66 34.89 62.82
CA LEU A 604 -91.24 35.06 62.44
C LEU A 604 -91.03 35.67 61.04
N LEU A 605 -92.07 35.72 60.21
CA LEU A 605 -92.00 36.24 58.83
C LEU A 605 -91.60 37.71 58.71
N PRO A 606 -92.06 38.65 59.55
CA PRO A 606 -91.73 40.08 59.41
C PRO A 606 -90.25 40.40 59.60
N TYR A 607 -89.48 39.49 60.20
CA TYR A 607 -88.07 39.68 60.54
C TYR A 607 -87.11 39.18 59.46
N LEU A 608 -87.61 38.52 58.41
CA LEU A 608 -86.80 37.98 57.31
C LEU A 608 -86.91 38.89 56.07
N PRO A 609 -85.81 39.57 55.64
CA PRO A 609 -85.83 40.48 54.49
C PRO A 609 -85.75 39.69 53.17
N LEU A 610 -86.73 38.82 52.90
CA LEU A 610 -86.77 37.92 51.75
C LEU A 610 -87.66 38.50 50.66
N SER A 611 -87.13 39.48 49.93
CA SER A 611 -87.77 40.02 48.71
C SER A 611 -87.22 39.33 47.45
N PHE A 612 -88.02 39.34 46.37
CA PHE A 612 -87.57 38.85 45.07
C PHE A 612 -86.33 39.62 44.56
N SER A 613 -86.26 40.92 44.81
CA SER A 613 -85.11 41.77 44.48
C SER A 613 -83.83 41.35 45.21
N SER A 614 -83.95 41.00 46.50
CA SER A 614 -82.81 40.49 47.29
C SER A 614 -82.37 39.09 46.85
N PHE A 615 -83.29 38.23 46.40
CA PHE A 615 -82.95 36.93 45.81
C PHE A 615 -82.13 37.10 44.53
N LEU A 616 -82.56 37.98 43.61
CA LEU A 616 -81.83 38.27 42.38
C LEU A 616 -80.43 38.84 42.66
N GLY A 617 -80.32 39.73 43.66
CA GLY A 617 -79.02 40.26 44.10
C GLY A 617 -78.09 39.16 44.64
N ALA A 618 -78.61 38.27 45.49
CA ALA A 618 -77.84 37.15 46.06
C ALA A 618 -77.43 36.12 45.01
N SER A 619 -78.32 35.79 44.06
CA SER A 619 -78.05 34.90 42.92
C SER A 619 -76.94 35.46 42.02
N PHE A 620 -76.97 36.75 41.71
CA PHE A 620 -75.91 37.40 40.93
C PHE A 620 -74.55 37.38 41.65
N LEU A 621 -74.55 37.60 42.96
CA LEU A 621 -73.33 37.56 43.77
C LEU A 621 -72.77 36.13 43.86
N LEU A 622 -73.65 35.12 44.01
CA LEU A 622 -73.30 33.70 43.95
C LEU A 622 -72.73 33.32 42.58
N PHE A 623 -73.30 33.81 41.48
CA PHE A 623 -72.77 33.62 40.13
C PHE A 623 -71.31 34.10 40.03
N ILE A 624 -71.03 35.32 40.50
CA ILE A 624 -69.66 35.89 40.49
C ILE A 624 -68.72 35.04 41.35
N LEU A 625 -69.14 34.66 42.55
CA LEU A 625 -68.33 33.83 43.47
C LEU A 625 -68.06 32.44 42.89
N ALA A 626 -69.05 31.79 42.31
CA ALA A 626 -68.91 30.48 41.65
C ALA A 626 -67.96 30.57 40.45
N LEU A 627 -68.05 31.65 39.66
CA LEU A 627 -67.16 31.92 38.53
C LEU A 627 -65.70 32.09 39.00
N PHE A 628 -65.49 32.89 40.05
CA PHE A 628 -64.17 33.13 40.62
C PHE A 628 -63.57 31.85 41.21
N TRP A 629 -64.39 31.07 41.93
CA TRP A 629 -63.98 29.78 42.51
C TRP A 629 -63.59 28.76 41.42
N ALA A 630 -64.35 28.71 40.33
CA ALA A 630 -64.05 27.85 39.20
C ALA A 630 -62.76 28.25 38.47
N LEU A 631 -62.47 29.54 38.32
CA LEU A 631 -61.26 30.04 37.65
C LEU A 631 -59.98 29.83 38.47
N PHE A 632 -60.04 29.96 39.80
CA PHE A 632 -58.88 29.78 40.69
C PHE A 632 -58.52 28.31 40.95
N ARG A 633 -59.43 27.38 40.67
CA ARG A 633 -59.18 25.94 40.81
C ARG A 633 -58.50 25.40 39.54
N ARG A 634 -57.21 25.70 39.36
CA ARG A 634 -56.37 25.10 38.32
C ARG A 634 -56.26 23.58 38.50
#